data_AF-A0A9R1CQB5-F1
#
_entry.id   AF-A0A9R1CQB5-F1
#
_cell.length_a   1.000
_cell.length_b   1.000
_cell.length_c   1.000
_cell.angle_alpha   90.00
_cell.angle_beta   90.00
_cell.angle_gamma   90.00
#
_symmetry.space_group_name_H-M   'P 1'
#
loop_
_entity.id
_entity.type
_entity.pdbx_description
1 polymer ?
#
loop_
_entity_poly.entity_id
_entity_poly.type
_entity_poly.pdbx_seq_one_letter_code
_entity_poly.pdbx_strand_id
1 'polypeptide(L)'
;MSESALSEDTRAGPDGVDGGSTLVTIEDLFSDLSELTADDSSAETRSEIRDIAHLLAEAHERGLIEPSAPDLRVRDAAEAFVGSVIFASPLLVEDGIVDIADHLFGTTPYGVPVFLIANTCFVVLMTYALIEWTGRDKGEARMLLGVVPVRLVMTLVVSFLVATVLMTVWGRVGGWQSPIEAIARINVLWTVGTLGAALGDILSEGDPAVVTRAGESARSDRRPAPEIVDRIATTDSETGSASALSDSELVDAIHGEFDDLESVVDDSADRREINRIRNQTIQAAFDDEIQKYTSRDIAEAFVGSIFFSSPFLVEDGVFDVAAFFLSFRIGYFPVYFLLNTAFVPVMILALVYWAGPKDVRMSRPIFGVIPRRLVGTAAVSFLTAAALMAMWGRVGGWADPVIALARISVVWTVASFGAALGDIFPGESSGTDINDDLAAIARLAVEGGSIDRSRER
;
A
#
# COMPACT_ATOMS: atom_id res chain seq x y z
N MET A 1 -37.58 40.40 56.29
CA MET A 1 -37.36 39.35 57.29
C MET A 1 -37.86 38.04 56.70
N SER A 2 -36.96 37.06 56.60
CA SER A 2 -37.13 35.64 56.23
C SER A 2 -37.57 35.36 54.77
N GLU A 3 -36.73 34.76 53.90
CA GLU A 3 -36.12 33.40 53.83
C GLU A 3 -36.96 32.41 53.01
N SER A 4 -36.35 31.91 51.92
CA SER A 4 -36.47 30.57 51.29
C SER A 4 -36.05 30.73 49.81
N ALA A 5 -34.77 30.57 49.47
CA ALA A 5 -34.13 29.29 49.14
C ALA A 5 -34.82 28.56 47.96
N LEU A 6 -34.28 28.76 46.75
CA LEU A 6 -34.38 27.81 45.65
C LEU A 6 -33.00 27.68 45.00
N SER A 7 -32.55 26.43 45.01
CA SER A 7 -31.30 25.91 44.51
C SER A 7 -31.36 25.80 42.99
N GLU A 8 -30.30 26.23 42.30
CA GLU A 8 -30.01 25.81 40.94
C GLU A 8 -28.59 25.21 40.96
N ASP A 9 -28.58 23.89 40.88
CA ASP A 9 -27.44 22.98 40.94
C ASP A 9 -26.88 22.81 39.51
N THR A 10 -25.77 23.50 39.22
CA THR A 10 -25.00 23.31 37.98
C THR A 10 -24.23 22.01 38.08
N ARG A 11 -24.81 20.90 37.60
CA ARG A 11 -24.07 19.67 37.34
C ARG A 11 -23.51 19.68 35.92
N ALA A 12 -22.18 19.70 35.85
CA ALA A 12 -21.42 19.30 34.69
C ALA A 12 -21.73 17.83 34.34
N GLY A 13 -22.10 17.58 33.09
CA GLY A 13 -22.16 16.23 32.51
C GLY A 13 -20.79 15.85 31.94
N PRO A 14 -20.37 14.58 32.03
CA PRO A 14 -19.09 14.14 31.50
C PRO A 14 -19.11 14.07 29.98
N ASP A 15 -17.92 14.31 29.43
CA ASP A 15 -17.61 14.60 28.05
C ASP A 15 -18.06 13.51 27.06
N GLY A 16 -18.44 13.98 25.87
CA GLY A 16 -18.74 13.16 24.72
C GLY A 16 -17.46 12.49 24.20
N VAL A 17 -17.50 11.17 24.11
CA VAL A 17 -16.51 10.36 23.39
C VAL A 17 -16.67 10.64 21.90
N ASP A 18 -15.66 11.29 21.33
CA ASP A 18 -15.51 11.52 19.89
C ASP A 18 -15.34 10.18 19.17
N GLY A 19 -16.26 9.87 18.26
CA GLY A 19 -16.30 8.64 17.47
C GLY A 19 -15.38 8.70 16.24
N GLY A 20 -14.10 8.99 16.45
CA GLY A 20 -13.05 8.79 15.45
C GLY A 20 -12.33 7.48 15.75
N SER A 21 -12.28 6.56 14.80
CA SER A 21 -11.47 5.34 14.88
C SER A 21 -9.98 5.69 14.84
N THR A 22 -9.46 6.18 15.96
CA THR A 22 -8.02 6.31 16.18
C THR A 22 -7.46 4.89 16.25
N LEU A 23 -6.53 4.55 15.35
CA LEU A 23 -5.80 3.30 15.43
C LEU A 23 -5.16 3.23 16.81
N VAL A 24 -5.45 2.16 17.55
CA VAL A 24 -4.96 1.98 18.92
C VAL A 24 -3.46 1.70 18.82
N THR A 25 -2.65 2.61 19.33
CA THR A 25 -1.19 2.46 19.31
C THR A 25 -0.72 1.60 20.48
N ILE A 26 0.50 1.06 20.39
CA ILE A 26 1.06 0.30 21.50
C ILE A 26 1.24 1.16 22.76
N GLU A 27 1.51 2.45 22.59
CA GLU A 27 1.54 3.41 23.68
C GLU A 27 0.18 3.55 24.38
N ASP A 28 -0.93 3.51 23.64
CA ASP A 28 -2.28 3.53 24.21
C ASP A 28 -2.55 2.25 25.01
N LEU A 29 -2.16 1.08 24.48
CA LEU A 29 -2.29 -0.20 25.18
C LEU A 29 -1.47 -0.24 26.47
N PHE A 30 -0.22 0.24 26.45
CA PHE A 30 0.60 0.34 27.67
C PHE A 30 0.06 1.37 28.66
N SER A 31 -0.53 2.47 28.18
CA SER A 31 -1.16 3.48 29.03
C SER A 31 -2.37 2.88 29.76
N ASP A 32 -3.26 2.19 29.03
CA ASP A 32 -4.46 1.54 29.57
C ASP A 32 -4.09 0.46 30.59
N LEU A 33 -3.07 -0.37 30.31
CA LEU A 33 -2.54 -1.36 31.25
C LEU A 33 -1.91 -0.71 32.50
N SER A 34 -1.25 0.43 32.34
CA SER A 34 -0.66 1.18 33.45
C SER A 34 -1.73 1.80 34.35
N GLU A 35 -2.85 2.23 33.78
CA GLU A 35 -3.99 2.78 34.53
C GLU A 35 -4.66 1.71 35.40
N LEU A 36 -4.83 0.49 34.87
CA LEU A 36 -5.31 -0.69 35.63
C LEU A 36 -4.39 -1.06 36.81
N THR A 37 -3.09 -0.76 36.69
CA THR A 37 -2.11 -1.02 37.76
C THR A 37 -2.14 0.06 38.85
N ALA A 38 -2.63 1.26 38.51
CA ALA A 38 -2.65 2.42 39.40
C ALA A 38 -3.82 2.41 40.39
N ASP A 39 -4.94 1.79 40.03
CA ASP A 39 -6.00 1.44 41.00
C ASP A 39 -5.57 0.25 41.86
N ASP A 40 -6.09 0.15 43.09
CA ASP A 40 -5.67 -0.71 44.22
C ASP A 40 -5.68 -2.23 43.93
N SER A 41 -4.85 -2.64 42.98
CA SER A 41 -4.79 -3.96 42.37
C SER A 41 -3.98 -4.93 43.23
N SER A 42 -4.33 -6.22 43.20
CA SER A 42 -3.63 -7.24 43.97
C SER A 42 -2.20 -7.46 43.46
N ALA A 43 -1.31 -8.05 44.27
CA ALA A 43 0.05 -8.39 43.82
C ALA A 43 0.06 -9.37 42.63
N GLU A 44 -0.98 -10.21 42.53
CA GLU A 44 -1.20 -11.17 41.45
C GLU A 44 -1.59 -10.44 40.16
N THR A 45 -2.58 -9.52 40.22
CA THR A 45 -2.97 -8.66 39.08
C THR A 45 -1.80 -7.87 38.48
N ARG A 46 -0.89 -7.37 39.32
CA ARG A 46 0.31 -6.65 38.84
C ARG A 46 1.38 -7.56 38.21
N SER A 47 1.32 -8.86 38.46
CA SER A 47 2.19 -9.83 37.77
C SER A 47 1.66 -10.06 36.36
N GLU A 48 0.40 -10.45 36.24
CA GLU A 48 -0.29 -10.72 34.97
C GLU A 48 -0.20 -9.52 34.01
N ILE A 49 -0.43 -8.28 34.50
CA ILE A 49 -0.29 -7.07 33.65
C ILE A 49 1.16 -6.89 33.14
N ARG A 50 2.16 -7.24 33.95
CA ARG A 50 3.58 -7.15 33.56
C ARG A 50 3.91 -8.20 32.48
N ASP A 51 3.34 -9.38 32.60
CA ASP A 51 3.57 -10.49 31.68
C ASP A 51 2.91 -10.20 30.32
N ILE A 52 1.68 -9.66 30.29
CA ILE A 52 1.05 -9.10 29.08
C ILE A 52 1.92 -8.00 28.47
N ALA A 53 2.41 -7.07 29.29
CA ALA A 53 3.26 -5.98 28.83
C ALA A 53 4.56 -6.50 28.17
N HIS A 54 5.14 -7.58 28.69
CA HIS A 54 6.33 -8.18 28.11
C HIS A 54 6.04 -8.86 26.76
N LEU A 55 4.93 -9.58 26.65
CA LEU A 55 4.53 -10.23 25.41
C LEU A 55 4.16 -9.21 24.32
N LEU A 56 3.49 -8.11 24.69
CA LEU A 56 3.21 -6.99 23.78
C LEU A 56 4.50 -6.29 23.31
N ALA A 57 5.48 -6.10 24.20
CA ALA A 57 6.78 -5.55 23.83
C ALA A 57 7.56 -6.45 22.87
N GLU A 58 7.53 -7.78 23.08
CA GLU A 58 8.14 -8.75 22.18
C GLU A 58 7.41 -8.78 20.82
N ALA A 59 6.07 -8.75 20.82
CA ALA A 59 5.26 -8.65 19.60
C ALA A 59 5.60 -7.38 18.81
N HIS A 60 5.82 -6.26 19.49
CA HIS A 60 6.26 -5.00 18.89
C HIS A 60 7.67 -5.06 18.31
N GLU A 61 8.63 -5.64 19.05
CA GLU A 61 10.01 -5.82 18.57
C GLU A 61 10.06 -6.69 17.30
N ARG A 62 9.10 -7.60 17.14
CA ARG A 62 8.90 -8.43 15.95
C ARG A 62 8.07 -7.78 14.85
N GLY A 63 7.55 -6.57 15.07
CA GLY A 63 6.75 -5.84 14.09
C GLY A 63 5.32 -6.35 13.93
N LEU A 64 4.78 -7.10 14.91
CA LEU A 64 3.40 -7.56 14.93
C LEU A 64 2.41 -6.48 15.40
N ILE A 65 2.92 -5.35 15.92
CA ILE A 65 2.12 -4.21 16.38
C ILE A 65 2.77 -2.91 15.89
N GLU A 66 2.00 -2.06 15.21
CA GLU A 66 2.50 -0.84 14.57
C GLU A 66 3.07 0.17 15.58
N PRO A 67 4.28 0.72 15.35
CA PRO A 67 4.77 1.89 16.08
C PRO A 67 4.02 3.16 15.70
N SER A 68 3.87 4.07 16.66
CA SER A 68 3.43 5.44 16.42
C SER A 68 4.28 6.16 15.36
N ALA A 69 3.63 6.79 14.38
CA ALA A 69 4.27 7.38 13.19
C ALA A 69 5.37 8.42 13.54
N PRO A 70 6.60 8.29 13.02
CA PRO A 70 7.67 9.25 13.27
C PRO A 70 7.52 10.56 12.46
N ASP A 71 7.94 11.68 13.07
CA ASP A 71 8.04 13.00 12.46
C ASP A 71 8.89 13.01 11.17
N LEU A 72 8.45 13.78 10.16
CA LEU A 72 9.16 14.05 8.89
C LEU A 72 10.62 14.49 9.13
N ARG A 73 11.60 13.72 8.62
CA ARG A 73 13.05 13.99 8.77
C ARG A 73 13.74 14.23 7.44
N VAL A 74 14.93 14.83 7.50
CA VAL A 74 15.86 14.99 6.35
C VAL A 74 16.20 13.65 5.69
N ARG A 75 16.03 12.54 6.41
CA ARG A 75 16.25 11.18 5.95
C ARG A 75 15.25 10.78 4.84
N ASP A 76 13.98 11.13 5.00
CA ASP A 76 12.89 10.82 4.07
C ASP A 76 13.16 11.45 2.69
N ALA A 77 13.70 12.68 2.69
CA ALA A 77 14.13 13.35 1.46
C ALA A 77 15.31 12.64 0.76
N ALA A 78 16.23 12.05 1.53
CA ALA A 78 17.34 11.28 0.98
C ALA A 78 16.87 9.92 0.43
N GLU A 79 15.86 9.31 1.04
CA GLU A 79 15.28 8.03 0.61
C GLU A 79 14.47 8.19 -0.66
N ALA A 80 13.61 9.22 -0.72
CA ALA A 80 12.94 9.66 -1.94
C ALA A 80 13.96 9.97 -3.07
N PHE A 81 15.08 10.60 -2.74
CA PHE A 81 16.17 10.86 -3.70
C PHE A 81 16.77 9.55 -4.23
N VAL A 82 17.17 8.62 -3.36
CA VAL A 82 17.79 7.34 -3.76
C VAL A 82 16.83 6.53 -4.63
N GLY A 83 15.57 6.41 -4.20
CA GLY A 83 14.52 5.75 -4.96
C GLY A 83 14.34 6.38 -6.35
N SER A 84 14.27 7.71 -6.43
CA SER A 84 14.15 8.41 -7.71
C SER A 84 15.34 8.13 -8.63
N VAL A 85 16.57 8.11 -8.11
CA VAL A 85 17.77 7.89 -8.92
C VAL A 85 17.82 6.46 -9.45
N ILE A 86 17.58 5.45 -8.59
CA ILE A 86 17.65 4.04 -8.98
C ILE A 86 16.66 3.72 -10.10
N PHE A 87 15.43 4.25 -10.01
CA PHE A 87 14.39 3.99 -10.99
C PHE A 87 14.48 4.84 -12.26
N ALA A 88 14.95 6.09 -12.15
CA ALA A 88 15.10 6.97 -13.31
C ALA A 88 16.34 6.64 -14.15
N SER A 89 17.42 6.16 -13.53
CA SER A 89 18.72 6.01 -14.21
C SER A 89 18.71 5.08 -15.42
N PRO A 90 18.09 3.88 -15.39
CA PRO A 90 18.03 3.01 -16.56
C PRO A 90 17.34 3.67 -17.76
N LEU A 91 16.32 4.50 -17.50
CA LEU A 91 15.53 5.14 -18.54
C LEU A 91 16.25 6.30 -19.21
N LEU A 92 17.25 6.91 -18.56
CA LEU A 92 17.99 8.05 -19.12
C LEU A 92 18.65 7.72 -20.46
N VAL A 93 19.04 6.46 -20.68
CA VAL A 93 19.73 6.02 -21.89
C VAL A 93 18.75 5.70 -23.02
N GLU A 94 17.46 5.55 -22.72
CA GLU A 94 16.45 5.06 -23.68
C GLU A 94 15.75 6.17 -24.46
N ASP A 95 15.79 6.10 -25.78
CA ASP A 95 15.24 7.15 -26.66
C ASP A 95 13.72 7.29 -26.59
N GLY A 96 13.00 6.28 -26.10
CA GLY A 96 11.56 6.36 -25.94
C GLY A 96 11.09 7.48 -25.02
N ILE A 97 11.92 8.02 -24.10
CA ILE A 97 11.53 9.21 -23.32
C ILE A 97 11.24 10.40 -24.24
N VAL A 98 12.06 10.58 -25.28
CA VAL A 98 11.89 11.68 -26.22
C VAL A 98 10.62 11.48 -27.03
N ASP A 99 10.39 10.27 -27.54
CA ASP A 99 9.19 9.94 -28.31
C ASP A 99 7.90 10.13 -27.49
N ILE A 100 7.91 9.71 -26.23
CA ILE A 100 6.78 9.88 -25.31
C ILE A 100 6.56 11.37 -25.04
N ALA A 101 7.62 12.13 -24.76
CA ALA A 101 7.51 13.57 -24.50
C ALA A 101 6.94 14.32 -25.70
N ASP A 102 7.39 13.98 -26.90
CA ASP A 102 6.89 14.53 -28.16
C ASP A 102 5.41 14.19 -28.37
N HIS A 103 4.97 12.99 -27.97
CA HIS A 103 3.55 12.63 -28.00
C HIS A 103 2.72 13.42 -26.97
N LEU A 104 3.16 13.46 -25.71
CA LEU A 104 2.47 14.13 -24.61
C LEU A 104 2.30 15.63 -24.90
N PHE A 105 3.31 16.25 -25.51
CA PHE A 105 3.30 17.65 -25.87
C PHE A 105 2.65 17.93 -27.23
N GLY A 106 2.93 17.12 -28.24
CA GLY A 106 2.46 17.35 -29.61
C GLY A 106 0.95 17.16 -29.77
N THR A 107 0.33 16.35 -28.92
CA THR A 107 -1.11 16.07 -28.99
C THR A 107 -1.92 17.14 -28.25
N THR A 108 -2.25 18.22 -28.96
CA THR A 108 -2.92 19.41 -28.41
C THR A 108 -4.32 19.65 -28.96
N PRO A 109 -5.35 18.88 -28.56
CA PRO A 109 -6.72 19.19 -28.93
C PRO A 109 -7.07 20.60 -28.41
N TYR A 110 -7.47 21.48 -29.34
CA TYR A 110 -7.77 22.89 -29.05
C TYR A 110 -6.60 23.68 -28.42
N GLY A 111 -5.35 23.28 -28.68
CA GLY A 111 -4.16 23.96 -28.15
C GLY A 111 -3.83 23.62 -26.69
N VAL A 112 -4.56 22.69 -26.07
CA VAL A 112 -4.30 22.22 -24.69
C VAL A 112 -3.54 20.90 -24.74
N PRO A 113 -2.37 20.75 -24.09
CA PRO A 113 -1.61 19.51 -24.06
C PRO A 113 -2.24 18.50 -23.10
N VAL A 114 -3.36 17.91 -23.51
CA VAL A 114 -4.21 17.07 -22.66
C VAL A 114 -3.45 15.88 -22.09
N PHE A 115 -2.58 15.24 -22.88
CA PHE A 115 -1.82 14.08 -22.42
C PHE A 115 -0.72 14.45 -21.42
N LEU A 116 -0.05 15.59 -21.58
CA LEU A 116 0.91 16.09 -20.58
C LEU A 116 0.22 16.40 -19.25
N ILE A 117 -0.97 17.01 -19.29
CA ILE A 117 -1.78 17.29 -18.10
C ILE A 117 -2.23 15.97 -17.46
N ALA A 118 -2.75 15.04 -18.26
CA ALA A 118 -3.19 13.73 -17.79
C ALA A 118 -2.04 12.95 -17.14
N ASN A 119 -0.85 12.96 -17.73
CA ASN A 119 0.34 12.33 -17.16
C ASN A 119 0.74 12.99 -15.84
N THR A 120 0.74 14.32 -15.77
CA THR A 120 1.03 15.05 -14.52
C THR A 120 0.01 14.73 -13.42
N CYS A 121 -1.28 14.70 -13.75
CA CYS A 121 -2.33 14.28 -12.82
C CYS A 121 -2.14 12.83 -12.39
N PHE A 122 -1.78 11.93 -13.31
CA PHE A 122 -1.49 10.54 -13.02
C PHE A 122 -0.34 10.40 -12.02
N VAL A 123 0.77 11.14 -12.19
CA VAL A 123 1.89 11.14 -11.23
C VAL A 123 1.43 11.55 -9.84
N VAL A 124 0.72 12.67 -9.73
CA VAL A 124 0.25 13.18 -8.43
C VAL A 124 -0.72 12.20 -7.78
N LEU A 125 -1.70 11.70 -8.53
CA LEU A 125 -2.72 10.77 -8.03
C LEU A 125 -2.10 9.43 -7.64
N MET A 126 -1.16 8.89 -8.42
CA MET A 126 -0.50 7.63 -8.06
C MET A 126 0.41 7.78 -6.87
N THR A 127 1.15 8.88 -6.77
CA THR A 127 2.00 9.12 -5.59
C THR A 127 1.16 9.24 -4.34
N TYR A 128 0.04 9.97 -4.42
CA TYR A 128 -0.92 10.06 -3.33
C TYR A 128 -1.51 8.68 -2.98
N ALA A 129 -1.96 7.93 -3.99
CA ALA A 129 -2.50 6.60 -3.80
C ALA A 129 -1.48 5.63 -3.17
N LEU A 130 -0.20 5.71 -3.53
CA LEU A 130 0.87 4.90 -2.93
C LEU A 130 1.10 5.26 -1.46
N ILE A 131 1.15 6.54 -1.13
CA ILE A 131 1.33 7.00 0.26
C ILE A 131 0.12 6.59 1.10
N GLU A 132 -1.10 6.85 0.62
CA GLU A 132 -2.35 6.47 1.28
C GLU A 132 -2.48 4.95 1.44
N TRP A 133 -2.16 4.17 0.40
CA TRP A 133 -2.20 2.71 0.43
C TRP A 133 -1.27 2.12 1.49
N THR A 134 -0.15 2.77 1.78
CA THR A 134 0.77 2.34 2.84
C THR A 134 0.30 2.69 4.25
N GLY A 135 -0.88 3.32 4.41
CA GLY A 135 -1.43 3.71 5.71
C GLY A 135 -0.68 4.84 6.42
N ARG A 136 0.44 5.30 5.84
CA ARG A 136 1.35 6.28 6.45
C ARG A 136 0.77 7.68 6.66
N ASP A 137 -0.30 8.04 5.95
CA ASP A 137 -0.89 9.39 6.01
C ASP A 137 -1.84 9.56 7.22
N LYS A 138 -2.28 8.46 7.84
CA LYS A 138 -3.27 8.51 8.94
C LYS A 138 -2.76 9.18 10.21
N GLY A 139 -1.43 9.33 10.36
CA GLY A 139 -0.79 9.99 11.50
C GLY A 139 -0.07 11.30 11.18
N GLU A 140 -0.09 11.80 9.93
CA GLU A 140 0.73 12.96 9.57
C GLU A 140 0.12 14.29 10.06
N ALA A 141 0.67 14.82 11.16
CA ALA A 141 0.22 16.08 11.77
C ALA A 141 0.48 17.34 10.90
N ARG A 142 1.20 17.21 9.77
CA ARG A 142 1.61 18.34 8.91
C ARG A 142 0.97 18.26 7.54
N MET A 143 -0.21 18.85 7.43
CA MET A 143 -0.88 19.14 6.18
C MET A 143 -0.40 20.49 5.60
N LEU A 144 0.08 20.51 4.37
CA LEU A 144 0.33 21.74 3.61
C LEU A 144 -1.03 22.35 3.22
N LEU A 145 -1.22 23.61 3.61
CA LEU A 145 -2.49 24.34 3.41
C LEU A 145 -3.72 23.65 4.05
N GLY A 146 -3.51 22.71 4.99
CA GLY A 146 -4.59 21.97 5.65
C GLY A 146 -5.28 20.92 4.79
N VAL A 147 -4.81 20.65 3.58
CA VAL A 147 -5.49 19.75 2.62
C VAL A 147 -4.55 18.70 2.02
N VAL A 148 -3.25 19.00 1.85
CA VAL A 148 -2.32 18.13 1.12
C VAL A 148 -1.20 17.65 2.05
N PRO A 149 -0.90 16.34 2.10
CA PRO A 149 0.20 15.82 2.91
C PRO A 149 1.54 16.45 2.53
N VAL A 150 2.34 16.88 3.51
CA VAL A 150 3.66 17.47 3.23
C VAL A 150 4.59 16.44 2.59
N ARG A 151 4.49 15.16 2.97
CA ARG A 151 5.29 14.08 2.37
C ARG A 151 5.05 13.89 0.88
N LEU A 152 3.79 13.98 0.44
CA LEU A 152 3.43 13.94 -0.98
C LEU A 152 4.15 15.05 -1.74
N VAL A 153 4.07 16.28 -1.23
CA VAL A 153 4.70 17.45 -1.86
C VAL A 153 6.22 17.31 -1.87
N MET A 154 6.82 16.86 -0.78
CA MET A 154 8.26 16.62 -0.70
C MET A 154 8.71 15.59 -1.73
N THR A 155 8.02 14.45 -1.82
CA THR A 155 8.33 13.35 -2.75
C THR A 155 8.24 13.83 -4.20
N LEU A 156 7.18 14.55 -4.55
CA LEU A 156 6.98 15.13 -5.87
C LEU A 156 8.08 16.14 -6.23
N VAL A 157 8.42 17.05 -5.31
CA VAL A 157 9.44 18.09 -5.55
C VAL A 157 10.83 17.49 -5.66
N VAL A 158 11.22 16.62 -4.73
CA VAL A 158 12.55 15.98 -4.73
C VAL A 158 12.73 15.16 -6.01
N SER A 159 11.77 14.30 -6.36
CA SER A 159 11.85 13.51 -7.59
C SER A 159 11.88 14.37 -8.85
N PHE A 160 11.14 15.50 -8.89
CA PHE A 160 11.16 16.41 -10.04
C PHE A 160 12.54 17.09 -10.21
N LEU A 161 13.14 17.54 -9.10
CA LEU A 161 14.48 18.12 -9.10
C LEU A 161 15.53 17.10 -9.54
N VAL A 162 15.44 15.86 -9.04
CA VAL A 162 16.32 14.77 -9.45
C VAL A 162 16.20 14.49 -10.95
N ALA A 163 14.97 14.33 -11.45
CA ALA A 163 14.73 14.10 -12.88
C ALA A 163 15.28 15.26 -13.73
N THR A 164 15.08 16.51 -13.29
CA THR A 164 15.61 17.71 -13.97
C THR A 164 17.14 17.71 -14.04
N VAL A 165 17.80 17.42 -12.90
CA VAL A 165 19.26 17.36 -12.83
C VAL A 165 19.80 16.24 -13.71
N LEU A 166 19.24 15.03 -13.60
CA LEU A 166 19.67 13.89 -14.40
C LEU A 166 19.51 14.17 -15.90
N MET A 167 18.34 14.66 -16.33
CA MET A 167 18.07 15.02 -17.72
C MET A 167 18.99 16.13 -18.24
N THR A 168 19.36 17.08 -17.38
CA THR A 168 20.27 18.18 -17.76
C THR A 168 21.71 17.70 -17.87
N VAL A 169 22.19 16.97 -16.87
CA VAL A 169 23.58 16.47 -16.80
C VAL A 169 23.86 15.49 -17.94
N TRP A 170 22.90 14.63 -18.27
CA TRP A 170 23.00 13.69 -19.39
C TRP A 170 22.71 14.33 -20.76
N GLY A 171 22.44 15.64 -20.82
CA GLY A 171 22.22 16.36 -22.08
C GLY A 171 20.92 16.01 -22.80
N ARG A 172 19.98 15.33 -22.13
CA ARG A 172 18.71 14.87 -22.71
C ARG A 172 17.66 15.96 -22.89
N VAL A 173 17.82 17.10 -22.21
CA VAL A 173 16.99 18.31 -22.39
C VAL A 173 17.35 19.16 -23.62
N GLY A 174 18.28 18.72 -24.48
CA GLY A 174 18.63 19.46 -25.71
C GLY A 174 19.24 20.84 -25.42
N GLY A 175 19.94 20.99 -24.30
CA GLY A 175 20.57 22.26 -23.92
C GLY A 175 19.58 23.39 -23.58
N TRP A 176 18.34 23.06 -23.20
CA TRP A 176 17.31 24.05 -22.80
C TRP A 176 16.89 25.05 -23.89
N GLN A 177 17.16 24.74 -25.17
CA GLN A 177 16.77 25.61 -26.28
C GLN A 177 15.25 25.76 -26.41
N SER A 178 14.52 24.70 -26.09
CA SER A 178 13.06 24.67 -25.95
C SER A 178 12.70 24.29 -24.51
N PRO A 179 12.46 25.26 -23.61
CA PRO A 179 12.17 24.97 -22.20
C PRO A 179 10.93 24.08 -22.02
N ILE A 180 9.96 24.20 -22.92
CA ILE A 180 8.70 23.46 -22.84
C ILE A 180 8.92 21.99 -23.19
N GLU A 181 9.69 21.71 -24.24
CA GLU A 181 10.08 20.35 -24.63
C GLU A 181 10.96 19.70 -23.55
N ALA A 182 11.88 20.47 -22.96
CA ALA A 182 12.67 20.02 -21.81
C ALA A 182 11.77 19.62 -20.64
N ILE A 183 10.76 20.44 -20.31
CA ILE A 183 9.78 20.12 -19.24
C ILE A 183 8.99 18.85 -19.58
N ALA A 184 8.56 18.65 -20.82
CA ALA A 184 7.85 17.44 -21.23
C ALA A 184 8.71 16.18 -21.05
N ARG A 185 9.99 16.23 -21.45
CA ARG A 185 10.96 15.12 -21.24
C ARG A 185 11.21 14.85 -19.76
N ILE A 186 11.38 15.91 -18.97
CA ILE A 186 11.51 15.81 -17.51
C ILE A 186 10.25 15.17 -16.92
N ASN A 187 9.04 15.52 -17.40
CA ASN A 187 7.78 15.00 -16.88
C ASN A 187 7.65 13.47 -17.06
N VAL A 188 8.11 12.93 -18.19
CA VAL A 188 8.15 11.47 -18.42
C VAL A 188 9.08 10.78 -17.43
N LEU A 189 10.32 11.27 -17.30
CA LEU A 189 11.28 10.70 -16.35
C LEU A 189 10.81 10.86 -14.89
N TRP A 190 10.22 12.01 -14.60
CA TRP A 190 9.66 12.33 -13.29
C TRP A 190 8.57 11.34 -12.90
N THR A 191 7.75 10.88 -13.85
CA THR A 191 6.71 9.87 -13.57
C THR A 191 7.28 8.62 -12.94
N VAL A 192 8.37 8.09 -13.50
CA VAL A 192 9.03 6.89 -12.98
C VAL A 192 9.87 7.22 -11.75
N GLY A 193 10.55 8.37 -11.76
CA GLY A 193 11.33 8.86 -10.63
C GLY A 193 10.49 9.06 -9.36
N THR A 194 9.26 9.56 -9.48
CA THR A 194 8.35 9.73 -8.34
C THR A 194 7.84 8.40 -7.83
N LEU A 195 7.51 7.46 -8.71
CA LEU A 195 7.12 6.11 -8.31
C LEU A 195 8.25 5.41 -7.54
N GLY A 196 9.49 5.55 -8.03
CA GLY A 196 10.69 5.07 -7.35
C GLY A 196 10.96 5.80 -6.04
N ALA A 197 10.72 7.10 -5.97
CA ALA A 197 10.87 7.90 -4.75
C ALA A 197 9.88 7.47 -3.67
N ALA A 198 8.62 7.29 -4.03
CA ALA A 198 7.59 6.78 -3.13
C ALA A 198 7.97 5.38 -2.63
N LEU A 199 8.47 4.49 -3.50
CA LEU A 199 8.92 3.16 -3.06
C LEU A 199 10.19 3.21 -2.20
N GLY A 200 11.13 4.10 -2.49
CA GLY A 200 12.35 4.30 -1.71
C GLY A 200 12.03 4.70 -0.27
N ASP A 201 11.07 5.59 -0.09
CA ASP A 201 10.50 5.97 1.21
C ASP A 201 9.79 4.79 1.89
N ILE A 202 9.11 3.93 1.11
CA ILE A 202 8.41 2.77 1.65
C ILE A 202 9.38 1.68 2.17
N LEU A 203 10.45 1.38 1.42
CA LEU A 203 11.35 0.25 1.68
C LEU A 203 12.44 0.52 2.73
N SER A 204 12.78 1.78 2.98
CA SER A 204 13.88 2.18 3.88
C SER A 204 13.58 2.05 5.37
N GLU A 205 12.31 1.94 5.74
CA GLU A 205 11.86 1.75 7.13
C GLU A 205 11.84 0.27 7.56
N GLY A 206 11.94 -0.66 6.62
CA GLY A 206 12.19 -2.08 6.89
C GLY A 206 13.67 -2.37 7.13
N ASP A 207 14.15 -2.07 8.33
CA ASP A 207 15.41 -2.50 8.98
C ASP A 207 16.70 -2.70 8.11
N PRO A 208 17.78 -1.93 8.33
CA PRO A 208 19.10 -2.19 7.72
C PRO A 208 19.86 -3.40 8.32
N ALA A 209 19.28 -4.24 9.17
CA ALA A 209 20.00 -5.30 9.90
C ALA A 209 20.65 -6.42 9.05
N VAL A 210 20.36 -6.53 7.75
CA VAL A 210 20.91 -7.63 6.92
C VAL A 210 22.17 -7.24 6.12
N VAL A 211 22.45 -5.95 5.92
CA VAL A 211 23.61 -5.54 5.07
C VAL A 211 24.86 -5.17 5.88
N THR A 212 24.75 -4.97 7.20
CA THR A 212 25.85 -4.47 8.05
C THR A 212 26.56 -5.52 8.91
N ARG A 213 26.54 -6.81 8.55
CA ARG A 213 27.31 -7.85 9.29
C ARG A 213 28.79 -7.99 8.88
N ALA A 214 29.29 -7.14 7.99
CA ALA A 214 30.71 -7.09 7.65
C ALA A 214 31.35 -5.78 8.10
N GLY A 215 31.60 -5.67 9.40
CA GLY A 215 32.39 -4.61 10.01
C GLY A 215 31.55 -3.53 10.66
N GLU A 216 31.46 -3.55 11.99
CA GLU A 216 32.18 -2.62 12.85
C GLU A 216 31.71 -2.82 14.30
N SER A 217 32.45 -3.64 15.06
CA SER A 217 32.40 -3.60 16.51
C SER A 217 32.95 -2.26 16.98
N ALA A 218 32.10 -1.29 17.31
CA ALA A 218 32.34 -0.32 18.40
C ALA A 218 31.24 0.75 18.51
N ARG A 219 30.84 0.98 19.78
CA ARG A 219 30.19 2.18 20.34
C ARG A 219 28.68 2.34 20.15
N SER A 220 27.99 1.74 21.13
CA SER A 220 26.91 2.32 21.92
C SER A 220 26.82 3.85 21.84
N ASP A 221 25.75 4.33 21.20
CA ASP A 221 25.08 5.59 21.54
C ASP A 221 23.56 5.35 21.43
N ARG A 222 23.03 4.58 22.39
CA ARG A 222 21.58 4.37 22.58
C ARG A 222 21.02 5.59 23.29
N ARG A 223 20.18 6.38 22.61
CA ARG A 223 19.18 7.23 23.28
C ARG A 223 17.95 6.37 23.59
N PRO A 224 17.33 6.54 24.77
CA PRO A 224 16.46 5.53 25.34
C PRO A 224 15.04 5.63 24.80
N ALA A 225 14.43 4.46 24.58
CA ALA A 225 12.98 4.25 24.60
C ALA A 225 12.41 4.77 25.94
N PRO A 226 11.12 5.17 26.00
CA PRO A 226 10.59 5.92 27.13
C PRO A 226 10.71 5.12 28.43
N GLU A 227 11.04 5.86 29.48
CA GLU A 227 11.34 5.47 30.87
C GLU A 227 10.25 4.62 31.56
N ILE A 228 9.14 4.32 30.87
CA ILE A 228 8.01 3.50 31.33
C ILE A 228 8.31 2.00 31.14
N VAL A 229 8.91 1.62 30.01
CA VAL A 229 9.24 0.21 29.70
C VAL A 229 10.34 -0.32 30.62
N ASP A 230 11.35 0.50 30.91
CA ASP A 230 12.50 0.12 31.75
C ASP A 230 12.14 0.05 33.25
N ARG A 231 11.11 0.78 33.68
CA ARG A 231 10.60 0.74 35.07
C ARG A 231 9.72 -0.48 35.35
N ILE A 232 9.10 -1.06 34.33
CA ILE A 232 8.28 -2.28 34.44
C ILE A 232 9.15 -3.54 34.29
N ALA A 233 10.24 -3.48 33.52
CA ALA A 233 11.04 -4.63 33.09
C ALA A 233 12.23 -5.04 33.99
N THR A 234 12.47 -4.37 35.12
CA THR A 234 13.63 -4.67 35.97
C THR A 234 13.25 -5.41 37.25
N THR A 235 13.11 -6.75 37.18
CA THR A 235 13.63 -7.75 38.16
C THR A 235 13.36 -9.18 37.66
N ASP A 236 14.42 -10.01 37.67
CA ASP A 236 14.52 -11.46 37.45
C ASP A 236 13.23 -12.32 37.41
N SER A 237 12.83 -12.78 36.21
CA SER A 237 12.52 -14.18 35.81
C SER A 237 12.02 -14.22 34.35
N GLU A 238 12.38 -15.28 33.60
CA GLU A 238 11.77 -15.68 32.30
C GLU A 238 12.02 -14.88 30.99
N THR A 239 13.03 -14.02 30.92
CA THR A 239 13.43 -13.29 29.68
C THR A 239 13.87 -14.17 28.48
N GLY A 240 13.88 -15.50 28.63
CA GLY A 240 14.24 -16.45 27.57
C GLY A 240 13.07 -17.20 26.93
N SER A 241 11.84 -17.09 27.46
CA SER A 241 10.70 -17.88 26.97
C SER A 241 10.04 -17.23 25.76
N ALA A 242 9.68 -15.95 25.85
CA ALA A 242 8.96 -15.22 24.79
C ALA A 242 9.78 -15.10 23.49
N SER A 243 11.08 -14.81 23.59
CA SER A 243 11.99 -14.69 22.45
C SER A 243 12.21 -16.00 21.66
N ALA A 244 11.85 -17.14 22.24
CA ALA A 244 11.96 -18.46 21.61
C ALA A 244 10.65 -18.95 20.95
N LEU A 245 9.52 -18.29 21.21
CA LEU A 245 8.22 -18.64 20.63
C LEU A 245 8.17 -18.29 19.14
N SER A 246 7.50 -19.11 18.33
CA SER A 246 7.08 -18.70 16.98
C SER A 246 5.96 -17.66 17.07
N ASP A 247 5.68 -16.94 15.99
CA ASP A 247 4.66 -15.87 16.00
C ASP A 247 3.29 -16.41 16.44
N SER A 248 2.89 -17.58 15.95
CA SER A 248 1.65 -18.26 16.38
C SER A 248 1.65 -18.65 17.86
N GLU A 249 2.78 -19.07 18.41
CA GLU A 249 2.88 -19.45 19.83
C GLU A 249 2.91 -18.21 20.73
N LEU A 250 3.48 -17.10 20.23
CA LEU A 250 3.44 -15.80 20.91
C LEU A 250 2.00 -15.26 20.96
N VAL A 251 1.22 -15.45 19.89
CA VAL A 251 -0.23 -15.15 19.85
C VAL A 251 -0.97 -15.92 20.93
N ASP A 252 -0.80 -17.24 20.96
CA ASP A 252 -1.47 -18.11 21.91
C ASP A 252 -1.09 -17.77 23.36
N ALA A 253 0.17 -17.38 23.60
CA ALA A 253 0.63 -16.92 24.91
C ALA A 253 -0.04 -15.60 25.34
N ILE A 254 -0.15 -14.62 24.44
CA ILE A 254 -0.87 -13.36 24.73
C ILE A 254 -2.33 -13.63 25.09
N HIS A 255 -2.98 -14.56 24.37
CA HIS A 255 -4.37 -14.95 24.68
C HIS A 255 -4.51 -15.58 26.05
N GLY A 256 -3.60 -16.48 26.42
CA GLY A 256 -3.59 -17.14 27.72
C GLY A 256 -3.43 -16.15 28.86
N GLU A 257 -2.51 -15.20 28.74
CA GLU A 257 -2.24 -14.22 29.79
C GLU A 257 -3.43 -13.25 30.02
N PHE A 258 -4.17 -12.89 28.97
CA PHE A 258 -5.43 -12.14 29.12
C PHE A 258 -6.52 -12.95 29.84
N ASP A 259 -6.58 -14.27 29.62
CA ASP A 259 -7.55 -15.15 30.30
C ASP A 259 -7.18 -15.32 31.79
N ASP A 260 -5.88 -15.43 32.10
CA ASP A 260 -5.37 -15.51 33.46
C ASP A 260 -5.61 -14.20 34.22
N LEU A 261 -5.35 -13.03 33.59
CA LEU A 261 -5.68 -11.72 34.15
C LEU A 261 -7.19 -11.55 34.43
N GLU A 262 -8.07 -11.98 33.53
CA GLU A 262 -9.54 -11.92 33.75
C GLU A 262 -9.99 -12.80 34.92
N SER A 263 -9.29 -13.91 35.17
CA SER A 263 -9.60 -14.87 36.24
C SER A 263 -9.27 -14.35 37.64
N VAL A 264 -8.26 -13.49 37.76
CA VAL A 264 -7.77 -12.92 39.03
C VAL A 264 -8.51 -11.64 39.42
N VAL A 265 -9.09 -10.95 38.44
CA VAL A 265 -9.78 -9.67 38.66
C VAL A 265 -11.21 -9.89 39.13
N ASP A 266 -11.53 -9.35 40.31
CA ASP A 266 -12.81 -9.53 40.98
C ASP A 266 -13.89 -8.51 40.54
N ASP A 267 -13.50 -7.31 40.08
CA ASP A 267 -14.45 -6.25 39.72
C ASP A 267 -14.98 -6.34 38.27
N SER A 268 -16.26 -6.00 38.12
CA SER A 268 -16.94 -6.06 36.82
C SER A 268 -16.57 -4.92 35.87
N ALA A 269 -16.08 -3.77 36.37
CA ALA A 269 -15.60 -2.68 35.52
C ALA A 269 -14.23 -3.03 34.93
N ASP A 270 -13.32 -3.54 35.75
CA ASP A 270 -11.99 -3.98 35.33
C ASP A 270 -12.06 -5.12 34.30
N ARG A 271 -12.98 -6.08 34.46
CA ARG A 271 -13.21 -7.12 33.43
C ARG A 271 -13.71 -6.56 32.09
N ARG A 272 -14.52 -5.49 32.11
CA ARG A 272 -14.95 -4.84 30.85
C ARG A 272 -13.78 -4.14 30.18
N GLU A 273 -12.90 -3.57 30.98
CA GLU A 273 -11.70 -2.88 30.49
C GLU A 273 -10.67 -3.87 29.94
N ILE A 274 -10.43 -4.98 30.62
CA ILE A 274 -9.58 -6.08 30.12
C ILE A 274 -10.13 -6.63 28.80
N ASN A 275 -11.44 -6.85 28.70
CA ASN A 275 -12.06 -7.28 27.45
C ASN A 275 -11.99 -6.23 26.34
N ARG A 276 -12.00 -4.93 26.68
CA ARG A 276 -11.77 -3.83 25.72
C ARG A 276 -10.33 -3.87 25.19
N ILE A 277 -9.35 -3.91 26.10
CA ILE A 277 -7.92 -3.96 25.78
C ILE A 277 -7.61 -5.23 24.97
N ARG A 278 -8.12 -6.40 25.38
CA ARG A 278 -7.98 -7.66 24.66
C ARG A 278 -8.47 -7.55 23.23
N ASN A 279 -9.68 -7.03 23.02
CA ASN A 279 -10.24 -6.86 21.67
C ASN A 279 -9.45 -5.85 20.83
N GLN A 280 -8.93 -4.78 21.44
CA GLN A 280 -8.08 -3.82 20.75
C GLN A 280 -6.74 -4.43 20.36
N THR A 281 -6.10 -5.21 21.25
CA THR A 281 -4.89 -5.98 20.96
C THR A 281 -5.12 -6.99 19.85
N ILE A 282 -6.24 -7.73 19.88
CA ILE A 282 -6.58 -8.70 18.82
C ILE A 282 -6.80 -7.99 17.49
N GLN A 283 -7.48 -6.85 17.50
CA GLN A 283 -7.73 -6.07 16.30
C GLN A 283 -6.44 -5.44 15.74
N ALA A 284 -5.50 -5.08 16.61
CA ALA A 284 -4.21 -4.49 16.22
C ALA A 284 -3.17 -5.53 15.81
N ALA A 285 -3.25 -6.76 16.31
CA ALA A 285 -2.25 -7.80 16.08
C ALA A 285 -2.72 -8.94 15.13
N PHE A 286 -4.03 -9.17 14.98
CA PHE A 286 -4.55 -10.43 14.44
C PHE A 286 -5.73 -10.33 13.45
N ASP A 287 -5.82 -9.30 12.59
CA ASP A 287 -6.81 -9.29 11.47
C ASP A 287 -6.36 -10.19 10.30
N ASP A 288 -5.99 -11.43 10.62
CA ASP A 288 -5.30 -12.37 9.74
C ASP A 288 -6.24 -13.49 9.26
N GLU A 289 -7.43 -13.17 8.75
CA GLU A 289 -8.15 -14.11 7.86
C GLU A 289 -9.25 -13.46 7.01
N ILE A 290 -8.88 -12.85 5.89
CA ILE A 290 -9.86 -12.35 4.91
C ILE A 290 -9.73 -13.09 3.58
N GLN A 291 -10.52 -14.16 3.50
CA GLN A 291 -10.60 -15.13 2.41
C GLN A 291 -11.45 -14.68 1.20
N LYS A 292 -11.31 -13.44 0.70
CA LYS A 292 -12.11 -12.95 -0.46
C LYS A 292 -11.30 -12.07 -1.41
N TYR A 293 -11.62 -12.13 -2.71
CA TYR A 293 -11.06 -11.23 -3.73
C TYR A 293 -11.66 -9.84 -3.55
N THR A 294 -10.90 -8.90 -3.00
CA THR A 294 -11.40 -7.57 -2.62
C THR A 294 -11.06 -6.49 -3.66
N SER A 295 -11.67 -5.31 -3.52
CA SER A 295 -11.29 -4.12 -4.31
C SER A 295 -9.84 -3.67 -4.06
N ARG A 296 -9.26 -4.04 -2.91
CA ARG A 296 -7.85 -3.81 -2.59
C ARG A 296 -6.91 -4.70 -3.41
N ASP A 297 -7.23 -5.99 -3.61
CA ASP A 297 -6.47 -6.90 -4.48
C ASP A 297 -6.38 -6.35 -5.91
N ILE A 298 -7.45 -5.70 -6.40
CA ILE A 298 -7.45 -5.02 -7.70
C ILE A 298 -6.49 -3.82 -7.69
N ALA A 299 -6.50 -3.02 -6.63
CA ALA A 299 -5.62 -1.87 -6.49
C ALA A 299 -4.15 -2.29 -6.39
N GLU A 300 -3.84 -3.36 -5.67
CA GLU A 300 -2.48 -3.92 -5.51
C GLU A 300 -1.97 -4.52 -6.82
N ALA A 301 -2.83 -5.28 -7.50
CA ALA A 301 -2.54 -5.78 -8.84
C ALA A 301 -2.30 -4.63 -9.83
N PHE A 302 -3.08 -3.54 -9.72
CA PHE A 302 -2.96 -2.35 -10.55
C PHE A 302 -1.65 -1.60 -10.30
N VAL A 303 -1.30 -1.34 -9.04
CA VAL A 303 -0.06 -0.67 -8.64
C VAL A 303 1.15 -1.48 -9.06
N GLY A 304 1.16 -2.78 -8.77
CA GLY A 304 2.22 -3.68 -9.20
C GLY A 304 2.38 -3.70 -10.72
N SER A 305 1.27 -3.68 -11.46
CA SER A 305 1.28 -3.59 -12.93
C SER A 305 1.98 -2.33 -13.43
N ILE A 306 1.64 -1.15 -12.89
CA ILE A 306 2.23 0.13 -13.31
C ILE A 306 3.74 0.09 -13.09
N PHE A 307 4.15 -0.32 -11.90
CA PHE A 307 5.55 -0.27 -11.48
C PHE A 307 6.44 -1.14 -12.37
N PHE A 308 6.06 -2.40 -12.58
CA PHE A 308 6.86 -3.33 -13.38
C PHE A 308 6.78 -3.03 -14.88
N SER A 309 5.68 -2.46 -15.37
CA SER A 309 5.54 -2.11 -16.79
C SER A 309 6.23 -0.80 -17.18
N SER A 310 6.41 0.12 -16.23
CA SER A 310 6.93 1.46 -16.53
C SER A 310 8.27 1.48 -17.30
N PRO A 311 9.27 0.63 -16.99
CA PRO A 311 10.50 0.62 -17.76
C PRO A 311 10.30 0.19 -19.22
N PHE A 312 9.44 -0.80 -19.44
CA PHE A 312 9.12 -1.33 -20.77
C PHE A 312 8.37 -0.32 -21.63
N LEU A 313 7.61 0.61 -21.04
CA LEU A 313 6.92 1.65 -21.81
C LEU A 313 7.90 2.57 -22.53
N VAL A 314 9.07 2.82 -21.93
CA VAL A 314 10.12 3.69 -22.46
C VAL A 314 11.05 2.93 -23.41
N GLU A 315 11.18 1.62 -23.25
CA GLU A 315 12.05 0.80 -24.09
C GLU A 315 11.44 0.53 -25.48
N ASP A 316 12.23 0.72 -26.53
CA ASP A 316 11.80 0.43 -27.91
C ASP A 316 11.84 -1.05 -28.27
N GLY A 317 12.55 -1.87 -27.49
CA GLY A 317 12.57 -3.34 -27.63
C GLY A 317 11.17 -3.97 -27.59
N VAL A 318 10.19 -3.32 -26.95
CA VAL A 318 8.78 -3.73 -26.97
C VAL A 318 8.23 -3.85 -28.40
N PHE A 319 8.63 -2.95 -29.29
CA PHE A 319 8.19 -2.99 -30.68
C PHE A 319 8.80 -4.14 -31.47
N ASP A 320 10.08 -4.43 -31.24
CA ASP A 320 10.79 -5.53 -31.89
C ASP A 320 10.21 -6.88 -31.46
N VAL A 321 9.93 -7.04 -30.16
CA VAL A 321 9.28 -8.25 -29.63
C VAL A 321 7.86 -8.39 -30.19
N ALA A 322 7.09 -7.30 -30.27
CA ALA A 322 5.76 -7.33 -30.87
C ALA A 322 5.79 -7.70 -32.36
N ALA A 323 6.77 -7.20 -33.12
CA ALA A 323 6.99 -7.59 -34.50
C ALA A 323 7.36 -9.08 -34.61
N PHE A 324 8.21 -9.57 -33.71
CA PHE A 324 8.54 -11.00 -33.61
C PHE A 324 7.32 -11.87 -33.33
N PHE A 325 6.43 -11.47 -32.42
CA PHE A 325 5.18 -12.18 -32.12
C PHE A 325 4.28 -12.37 -33.34
N LEU A 326 4.29 -11.40 -34.26
CA LEU A 326 3.49 -11.40 -35.48
C LEU A 326 4.20 -12.02 -36.69
N SER A 327 5.49 -12.34 -36.57
CA SER A 327 6.35 -12.82 -37.67
C SER A 327 6.03 -14.25 -38.10
N PHE A 328 5.74 -15.14 -37.15
CA PHE A 328 5.46 -16.55 -37.42
C PHE A 328 3.96 -16.83 -37.35
N ARG A 329 3.37 -17.21 -38.48
CA ARG A 329 1.94 -17.45 -38.64
C ARG A 329 1.68 -18.84 -39.21
N ILE A 330 0.68 -19.52 -38.63
CA ILE A 330 0.11 -20.73 -39.21
C ILE A 330 -1.32 -20.38 -39.64
N GLY A 331 -1.53 -20.26 -40.94
CA GLY A 331 -2.76 -19.70 -41.50
C GLY A 331 -2.95 -18.24 -41.09
N TYR A 332 -4.08 -17.92 -40.48
CA TYR A 332 -4.40 -16.57 -40.00
C TYR A 332 -3.90 -16.27 -38.58
N PHE A 333 -3.34 -17.27 -37.89
CA PHE A 333 -3.05 -17.17 -36.46
C PHE A 333 -1.55 -16.90 -36.21
N PRO A 334 -1.20 -15.78 -35.54
CA PRO A 334 0.18 -15.52 -35.10
C PRO A 334 0.52 -16.39 -33.90
N VAL A 335 1.35 -17.41 -34.10
CA VAL A 335 1.55 -18.48 -33.12
C VAL A 335 2.27 -17.97 -31.88
N TYR A 336 3.32 -17.16 -32.04
CA TYR A 336 4.07 -16.63 -30.91
C TYR A 336 3.27 -15.62 -30.08
N PHE A 337 2.43 -14.81 -30.72
CA PHE A 337 1.46 -13.96 -30.03
C PHE A 337 0.51 -14.80 -29.15
N LEU A 338 -0.11 -15.83 -29.73
CA LEU A 338 -1.02 -16.72 -28.99
C LEU A 338 -0.30 -17.46 -27.85
N LEU A 339 0.95 -17.87 -28.07
CA LEU A 339 1.79 -18.48 -27.05
C LEU A 339 2.04 -17.51 -25.89
N ASN A 340 2.37 -16.26 -26.16
CA ASN A 340 2.54 -15.23 -25.12
C ASN A 340 1.22 -14.98 -24.37
N THR A 341 0.10 -14.84 -25.09
CA THR A 341 -1.22 -14.67 -24.47
C THR A 341 -1.60 -15.85 -23.57
N ALA A 342 -1.21 -17.08 -23.91
CA ALA A 342 -1.42 -18.25 -23.06
C ALA A 342 -0.39 -18.34 -21.91
N PHE A 343 0.84 -17.88 -22.15
CA PHE A 343 1.92 -17.88 -21.16
C PHE A 343 1.57 -17.00 -19.95
N VAL A 344 1.01 -15.81 -20.16
CA VAL A 344 0.65 -14.88 -19.08
C VAL A 344 -0.25 -15.49 -18.00
N PRO A 345 -1.45 -16.04 -18.31
CA PRO A 345 -2.30 -16.65 -17.29
C PRO A 345 -1.66 -17.90 -16.66
N VAL A 346 -0.86 -18.68 -17.41
CA VAL A 346 -0.10 -19.81 -16.85
C VAL A 346 0.95 -19.34 -15.86
N MET A 347 1.64 -18.24 -16.15
CA MET A 347 2.62 -17.62 -15.27
C MET A 347 1.96 -17.07 -14.00
N ILE A 348 0.83 -16.36 -14.12
CA ILE A 348 0.07 -15.87 -12.95
C ILE A 348 -0.37 -17.07 -12.10
N LEU A 349 -0.89 -18.14 -12.73
CA LEU A 349 -1.27 -19.37 -12.03
C LEU A 349 -0.07 -19.97 -11.28
N ALA A 350 1.10 -20.05 -11.93
CA ALA A 350 2.31 -20.56 -11.31
C ALA A 350 2.76 -19.70 -10.11
N LEU A 351 2.73 -18.37 -10.22
CA LEU A 351 3.09 -17.49 -9.10
C LEU A 351 2.12 -17.62 -7.94
N VAL A 352 0.82 -17.54 -8.20
CA VAL A 352 -0.21 -17.53 -7.15
C VAL A 352 -0.35 -18.90 -6.47
N TYR A 353 -0.25 -20.01 -7.22
CA TYR A 353 -0.51 -21.36 -6.68
C TYR A 353 0.74 -22.18 -6.38
N TRP A 354 1.87 -21.96 -7.07
CA TRP A 354 3.11 -22.69 -6.79
C TRP A 354 3.95 -21.95 -5.75
N ALA A 355 4.07 -20.62 -5.85
CA ALA A 355 4.93 -19.86 -4.94
C ALA A 355 4.25 -19.41 -3.63
N GLY A 356 2.91 -19.55 -3.52
CA GLY A 356 2.14 -19.13 -2.34
C GLY A 356 1.99 -20.23 -1.27
N PRO A 357 2.31 -19.99 0.01
CA PRO A 357 2.07 -20.94 1.11
C PRO A 357 0.62 -20.97 1.66
N LYS A 358 -0.41 -20.60 0.87
CA LYS A 358 -1.78 -20.49 1.38
C LYS A 358 -2.70 -21.52 0.74
N ASP A 359 -3.50 -22.19 1.57
CA ASP A 359 -4.54 -23.14 1.23
C ASP A 359 -5.64 -22.43 0.38
N VAL A 360 -5.42 -22.31 -0.93
CA VAL A 360 -6.38 -21.64 -1.84
C VAL A 360 -7.58 -22.57 -2.04
N ARG A 361 -8.55 -22.52 -1.13
CA ARG A 361 -9.88 -23.09 -1.38
C ARG A 361 -10.51 -22.30 -2.51
N MET A 362 -10.77 -22.97 -3.64
CA MET A 362 -11.40 -22.39 -4.83
C MET A 362 -12.84 -21.96 -4.52
N SER A 363 -13.01 -20.74 -4.01
CA SER A 363 -14.33 -20.14 -3.83
C SER A 363 -14.90 -19.71 -5.18
N ARG A 364 -15.85 -20.50 -5.71
CA ARG A 364 -16.68 -20.24 -6.90
C ARG A 364 -15.90 -19.95 -8.20
N PRO A 365 -15.14 -20.92 -8.75
CA PRO A 365 -14.44 -20.77 -10.02
C PRO A 365 -15.38 -20.38 -11.19
N ILE A 366 -14.88 -19.56 -12.11
CA ILE A 366 -15.56 -19.23 -13.36
C ILE A 366 -15.57 -20.49 -14.23
N PHE A 367 -16.75 -20.89 -14.71
CA PHE A 367 -16.99 -22.16 -15.41
C PHE A 367 -16.53 -23.43 -14.66
N GLY A 368 -16.35 -23.37 -13.34
CA GLY A 368 -15.92 -24.54 -12.55
C GLY A 368 -14.41 -24.82 -12.56
N VAL A 369 -13.61 -24.13 -13.39
CA VAL A 369 -12.20 -24.48 -13.62
C VAL A 369 -11.24 -23.29 -13.46
N ILE A 370 -11.66 -22.06 -13.79
CA ILE A 370 -10.75 -20.90 -13.81
C ILE A 370 -10.90 -20.08 -12.51
N PRO A 371 -9.83 -19.86 -11.73
CA PRO A 371 -9.88 -19.00 -10.56
C PRO A 371 -10.25 -17.56 -10.93
N ARG A 372 -11.20 -16.96 -10.20
CA ARG A 372 -11.62 -15.55 -10.42
C ARG A 372 -10.46 -14.59 -10.25
N ARG A 373 -9.65 -14.83 -9.20
CA ARG A 373 -8.44 -14.07 -8.89
C ARG A 373 -7.50 -13.97 -10.09
N LEU A 374 -7.26 -15.10 -10.78
CA LEU A 374 -6.43 -15.13 -12.00
C LEU A 374 -7.00 -14.23 -13.10
N VAL A 375 -8.32 -14.32 -13.35
CA VAL A 375 -8.97 -13.49 -14.39
C VAL A 375 -8.92 -12.02 -14.02
N GLY A 376 -9.16 -11.69 -12.75
CA GLY A 376 -9.07 -10.32 -12.24
C GLY A 376 -7.66 -9.74 -12.40
N THR A 377 -6.64 -10.42 -11.88
CA THR A 377 -5.24 -10.00 -11.99
C THR A 377 -4.78 -9.87 -13.45
N ALA A 378 -5.16 -10.83 -14.31
CA ALA A 378 -4.85 -10.78 -15.74
C ALA A 378 -5.57 -9.63 -16.46
N ALA A 379 -6.85 -9.38 -16.15
CA ALA A 379 -7.62 -8.31 -16.77
C ALA A 379 -7.16 -6.93 -16.33
N VAL A 380 -6.91 -6.74 -15.02
CA VAL A 380 -6.40 -5.47 -14.46
C VAL A 380 -5.05 -5.14 -15.09
N SER A 381 -4.10 -6.06 -15.07
CA SER A 381 -2.78 -5.84 -15.68
C SER A 381 -2.84 -5.57 -17.18
N PHE A 382 -3.73 -6.25 -17.91
CA PHE A 382 -3.93 -6.00 -19.35
C PHE A 382 -4.47 -4.59 -19.60
N LEU A 383 -5.50 -4.19 -18.86
CA LEU A 383 -6.11 -2.87 -18.97
C LEU A 383 -5.14 -1.77 -18.57
N THR A 384 -4.34 -1.97 -17.53
CA THR A 384 -3.27 -1.05 -17.13
C THR A 384 -2.24 -0.90 -18.23
N ALA A 385 -1.71 -2.00 -18.77
CA ALA A 385 -0.74 -1.95 -19.86
C ALA A 385 -1.32 -1.25 -21.11
N ALA A 386 -2.56 -1.55 -21.47
CA ALA A 386 -3.26 -0.92 -22.59
C ALA A 386 -3.45 0.59 -22.36
N ALA A 387 -3.89 0.99 -21.17
CA ALA A 387 -4.12 2.38 -20.81
C ALA A 387 -2.81 3.19 -20.82
N LEU A 388 -1.75 2.67 -20.21
CA LEU A 388 -0.44 3.34 -20.20
C LEU A 388 0.16 3.45 -21.60
N MET A 389 0.14 2.37 -22.38
CA MET A 389 0.60 2.39 -23.78
C MET A 389 -0.19 3.38 -24.64
N ALA A 390 -1.49 3.52 -24.40
CA ALA A 390 -2.33 4.50 -25.10
C ALA A 390 -2.04 5.93 -24.64
N MET A 391 -1.95 6.16 -23.33
CA MET A 391 -1.67 7.47 -22.73
C MET A 391 -0.32 8.03 -23.16
N TRP A 392 0.68 7.16 -23.33
CA TRP A 392 2.04 7.53 -23.74
C TRP A 392 2.25 7.45 -25.26
N GLY A 393 1.20 7.21 -26.05
CA GLY A 393 1.28 7.21 -27.51
C GLY A 393 1.97 6.00 -28.15
N ARG A 394 2.36 5.00 -27.36
CA ARG A 394 3.13 3.83 -27.80
C ARG A 394 2.32 2.85 -28.67
N VAL A 395 0.98 2.97 -28.68
CA VAL A 395 0.09 2.19 -29.55
C VAL A 395 0.03 2.70 -31.00
N GLY A 396 0.67 3.82 -31.35
CA GLY A 396 0.69 4.33 -32.73
C GLY A 396 -0.68 4.75 -33.27
N GLY A 397 -1.53 5.31 -32.41
CA GLY A 397 -2.83 5.86 -32.80
C GLY A 397 -3.88 4.81 -33.24
N TRP A 398 -3.70 3.53 -32.89
CA TRP A 398 -4.62 2.43 -33.23
C TRP A 398 -4.82 2.18 -34.73
N ALA A 399 -3.88 2.62 -35.57
CA ALA A 399 -3.97 2.45 -37.02
C ALA A 399 -3.99 0.97 -37.45
N ASP A 400 -3.22 0.12 -36.76
CA ASP A 400 -3.30 -1.34 -36.87
C ASP A 400 -3.57 -1.93 -35.47
N PRO A 401 -4.80 -2.40 -35.21
CA PRO A 401 -5.17 -2.93 -33.89
C PRO A 401 -4.44 -4.22 -33.55
N VAL A 402 -3.99 -5.00 -34.54
CA VAL A 402 -3.27 -6.26 -34.29
C VAL A 402 -1.85 -5.96 -33.81
N ILE A 403 -1.19 -4.97 -34.42
CA ILE A 403 0.11 -4.49 -33.98
C ILE A 403 0.00 -3.85 -32.59
N ALA A 404 -1.03 -3.05 -32.35
CA ALA A 404 -1.27 -2.45 -31.03
C ALA A 404 -1.47 -3.53 -29.95
N LEU A 405 -2.29 -4.56 -30.21
CA LEU A 405 -2.49 -5.68 -29.29
C LEU A 405 -1.20 -6.48 -29.07
N ALA A 406 -0.38 -6.69 -30.10
CA ALA A 406 0.92 -7.35 -29.94
C ALA A 406 1.84 -6.56 -29.01
N ARG A 407 1.93 -5.23 -29.18
CA ARG A 407 2.72 -4.35 -28.30
C ARG A 407 2.19 -4.35 -26.86
N ILE A 408 0.88 -4.20 -26.69
CA ILE A 408 0.23 -4.27 -25.38
C ILE A 408 0.51 -5.62 -24.73
N SER A 409 0.51 -6.73 -25.48
CA SER A 409 0.75 -8.06 -24.92
C SER A 409 2.16 -8.26 -24.36
N VAL A 410 3.17 -7.57 -24.91
CA VAL A 410 4.55 -7.60 -24.38
C VAL A 410 4.59 -6.92 -23.02
N VAL A 411 4.04 -5.71 -22.94
CA VAL A 411 3.97 -4.94 -21.68
C VAL A 411 3.06 -5.63 -20.66
N TRP A 412 1.97 -6.24 -21.12
CA TRP A 412 1.05 -7.01 -20.30
C TRP A 412 1.72 -8.19 -19.62
N THR A 413 2.68 -8.86 -20.26
CA THR A 413 3.43 -9.96 -19.63
C THR A 413 4.15 -9.49 -18.37
N VAL A 414 4.84 -8.35 -18.45
CA VAL A 414 5.59 -7.78 -17.31
C VAL A 414 4.63 -7.15 -16.28
N ALA A 415 3.60 -6.45 -16.75
CA ALA A 415 2.54 -5.91 -15.91
C ALA A 415 1.85 -7.02 -15.09
N SER A 416 1.59 -8.17 -15.70
CA SER A 416 0.98 -9.33 -15.04
C SER A 416 1.86 -9.95 -13.97
N PHE A 417 3.18 -9.92 -14.16
CA PHE A 417 4.13 -10.34 -13.14
C PHE A 417 4.05 -9.42 -11.92
N GLY A 418 4.11 -8.10 -12.15
CA GLY A 418 3.93 -7.12 -11.08
C GLY A 418 2.57 -7.21 -10.40
N ALA A 419 1.51 -7.44 -11.18
CA ALA A 419 0.16 -7.62 -10.66
C ALA A 419 0.03 -8.86 -9.77
N ALA A 420 0.61 -9.98 -10.22
CA ALA A 420 0.60 -11.21 -9.46
C ALA A 420 1.44 -11.09 -8.17
N LEU A 421 2.58 -10.39 -8.21
CA LEU A 421 3.37 -10.12 -7.01
C LEU A 421 2.63 -9.20 -6.04
N GLY A 422 2.04 -8.10 -6.53
CA GLY A 422 1.25 -7.19 -5.71
C GLY A 422 0.10 -7.92 -5.00
N ASP A 423 -0.58 -8.81 -5.72
CA ASP A 423 -1.63 -9.68 -5.19
C ASP A 423 -1.10 -10.73 -4.17
N ILE A 424 0.19 -11.10 -4.21
CA ILE A 424 0.76 -12.08 -3.28
C ILE A 424 1.26 -11.42 -1.98
N PHE A 425 1.63 -10.14 -2.00
CA PHE A 425 2.10 -9.46 -0.79
C PHE A 425 0.93 -9.25 0.19
N PRO A 426 1.11 -9.59 1.48
CA PRO A 426 0.07 -9.41 2.48
C PRO A 426 -0.15 -7.92 2.72
N GLY A 427 -1.29 -7.41 2.24
CA GLY A 427 -1.89 -6.16 2.71
C GLY A 427 -3.09 -6.50 3.57
N GLU A 428 -3.11 -6.04 4.81
CA GLU A 428 -4.17 -6.35 5.76
C GLU A 428 -5.53 -5.72 5.39
N SER A 429 -6.59 -6.37 5.88
CA SER A 429 -7.91 -5.81 6.21
C SER A 429 -9.06 -5.82 5.18
N SER A 430 -10.25 -5.74 5.78
CA SER A 430 -11.59 -6.18 5.40
C SER A 430 -12.28 -5.38 4.31
N GLY A 431 -12.12 -5.82 3.07
CA GLY A 431 -12.93 -5.36 1.94
C GLY A 431 -14.24 -6.14 1.77
N THR A 432 -15.35 -5.43 1.50
CA THR A 432 -16.60 -6.02 1.00
C THR A 432 -16.37 -6.70 -0.35
N ASP A 433 -17.04 -7.83 -0.59
CA ASP A 433 -16.93 -8.59 -1.84
C ASP A 433 -17.45 -7.72 -3.00
N ILE A 434 -16.66 -7.54 -4.06
CA ILE A 434 -17.02 -6.78 -5.26
C ILE A 434 -18.33 -7.30 -5.87
N ASN A 435 -18.65 -8.57 -5.66
CA ASN A 435 -19.89 -9.17 -6.12
C ASN A 435 -21.12 -8.72 -5.29
N ASP A 436 -20.95 -8.30 -4.04
CA ASP A 436 -22.02 -7.68 -3.26
C ASP A 436 -22.31 -6.28 -3.81
N ASP A 437 -21.28 -5.54 -4.23
CA ASP A 437 -21.43 -4.23 -4.89
C ASP A 437 -22.02 -4.35 -6.30
N LEU A 438 -21.53 -5.30 -7.11
CA LEU A 438 -22.10 -5.58 -8.44
C LEU A 438 -23.53 -6.13 -8.35
N ALA A 439 -23.83 -6.96 -7.35
CA ALA A 439 -25.19 -7.42 -7.10
C ALA A 439 -26.09 -6.30 -6.58
N ALA A 440 -25.57 -5.37 -5.77
CA ALA A 440 -26.29 -4.18 -5.33
C ALA A 440 -26.59 -3.25 -6.51
N ILE A 441 -25.61 -3.01 -7.39
CA ILE A 441 -25.80 -2.22 -8.62
C ILE A 441 -26.81 -2.92 -9.56
N ALA A 442 -26.72 -4.24 -9.71
CA ALA A 442 -27.68 -5.00 -10.51
C ALA A 442 -29.09 -4.98 -9.91
N ARG A 443 -29.23 -5.02 -8.58
CA ARG A 443 -30.53 -4.89 -7.88
C ARG A 443 -31.11 -3.49 -8.04
N LEU A 444 -30.30 -2.44 -7.94
CA LEU A 444 -30.71 -1.05 -8.19
C LEU A 444 -31.18 -0.85 -9.64
N ALA A 445 -30.52 -1.49 -10.61
CA ALA A 445 -30.96 -1.48 -12.00
C ALA A 445 -32.29 -2.21 -12.24
N VAL A 446 -32.59 -3.25 -11.45
CA VAL A 446 -33.85 -4.01 -11.52
C VAL A 446 -35.00 -3.29 -10.79
N GLU A 447 -34.75 -2.69 -9.64
CA GLU A 447 -35.76 -1.92 -8.89
C GLU A 447 -36.13 -0.60 -9.59
N GLY A 448 -35.16 0.09 -10.19
CA GLY A 448 -35.38 1.28 -11.02
C GLY A 448 -36.25 1.02 -12.26
N GLY A 449 -36.29 -0.22 -12.75
CA GLY A 449 -37.17 -0.64 -13.85
C GLY A 449 -38.61 -1.01 -13.44
N SER A 450 -38.89 -1.10 -12.13
CA SER A 450 -40.21 -1.51 -11.61
C SER A 450 -41.15 -0.34 -11.28
N ILE A 451 -40.61 0.86 -11.04
CA ILE A 451 -41.37 2.06 -10.67
C ILE A 451 -42.13 2.65 -11.89
N ASP A 452 -41.74 2.32 -13.11
CA ASP A 452 -42.33 2.91 -14.33
C ASP A 452 -43.55 2.13 -14.88
N ARG A 453 -43.86 0.94 -14.35
CA ARG A 453 -45.01 0.14 -14.83
C ARG A 453 -46.31 0.29 -14.04
N SER A 454 -46.29 0.99 -12.91
CA SER A 454 -47.47 1.23 -12.06
C SER A 454 -48.11 2.61 -12.28
N ARG A 455 -47.61 3.43 -13.21
CA ARG A 455 -48.23 4.69 -13.64
C ARG A 455 -49.08 4.62 -14.91
N GLU A 456 -49.14 3.45 -15.56
CA GLU A 456 -49.96 3.24 -16.78
C GLU A 456 -51.13 2.26 -16.58
N ARG A 457 -51.71 2.17 -15.37
CA ARG A 457 -53.02 1.53 -15.20
C ARG A 457 -54.01 2.37 -14.43
#